data_AF-A0A4P8WLF8-F1
#
_entry.id   AF-A0A4P8WLF8-F1
#
_cell.length_a   1.000
_cell.length_b   1.000
_cell.length_c   1.000
_cell.angle_alpha   90.00
_cell.angle_beta   90.00
_cell.angle_gamma   90.00
#
_symmetry.space_group_name_H-M   'P 1'
#
loop_
_entity.id
_entity.type
_entity.pdbx_description
1 polymer ?
#
loop_
_entity_poly.entity_id
_entity_poly.type
_entity_poly.pdbx_seq_one_letter_code
_entity_poly.pdbx_strand_id
1 'polypeptide(L)'
;MNERRNRRLSAVVGVFLVLVAAALLLLSRPLLEAPMEFGQAIVFGLAGVFDIVAATDTRLTDRWAWYQWSGLGNILLGLAFPLSFVDTGGLLLLVVTVVGGLSLVMTGVDMLVYHGEYTREDRLDRNGA
;
A
#
# COMPACT_ATOMS: atom_id res chain seq x y z
N MET A 1 11.04 -18.18 -0.78
CA MET A 1 9.75 -17.76 -1.38
C MET A 1 9.95 -17.22 -2.81
N ASN A 2 9.00 -17.33 -3.75
CA ASN A 2 9.22 -17.01 -5.17
C ASN A 2 9.16 -15.49 -5.46
N GLU A 3 10.32 -14.82 -5.46
CA GLU A 3 10.46 -13.36 -5.64
C GLU A 3 9.68 -12.81 -6.85
N ARG A 4 9.77 -13.47 -8.01
CA ARG A 4 9.07 -13.05 -9.24
C ARG A 4 7.55 -12.98 -9.04
N ARG A 5 6.97 -13.89 -8.26
CA ARG A 5 5.53 -13.89 -7.99
C ARG A 5 5.14 -12.70 -7.12
N ASN A 6 5.94 -12.40 -6.10
CA ASN A 6 5.66 -11.29 -5.19
C ASN A 6 5.81 -9.93 -5.90
N ARG A 7 6.83 -9.77 -6.74
CA ARG A 7 6.99 -8.55 -7.55
C ARG A 7 5.87 -8.36 -8.55
N ARG A 8 5.33 -9.44 -9.14
CA ARG A 8 4.11 -9.37 -9.97
C ARG A 8 2.87 -8.98 -9.17
N LEU A 9 2.72 -9.48 -7.95
CA LEU A 9 1.61 -9.08 -7.08
C LEU A 9 1.71 -7.59 -6.74
N SER A 10 2.88 -7.08 -6.36
CA SER A 10 3.11 -5.64 -6.16
C SER A 10 2.79 -4.85 -7.43
N ALA A 11 3.16 -5.33 -8.62
CA ALA A 11 2.80 -4.66 -9.89
C ALA A 11 1.27 -4.53 -10.06
N VAL A 12 0.55 -5.64 -9.85
CA VAL A 12 -0.91 -5.70 -10.02
C VAL A 12 -1.61 -4.81 -9.00
N VAL A 13 -1.22 -4.90 -7.73
CA VAL A 13 -1.75 -4.07 -6.65
C VAL A 13 -1.44 -2.60 -6.94
N GLY A 14 -0.21 -2.28 -7.32
CA GLY A 14 0.21 -0.91 -7.61
C GLY A 14 -0.57 -0.28 -8.75
N VAL A 15 -0.71 -0.98 -9.88
CA VAL A 15 -1.52 -0.52 -11.01
C VAL A 15 -2.98 -0.35 -10.61
N PHE A 16 -3.55 -1.30 -9.87
CA PHE A 16 -4.92 -1.22 -9.38
C PHE A 16 -5.13 0.04 -8.52
N LEU A 17 -4.22 0.32 -7.59
CA LEU A 17 -4.32 1.48 -6.70
C LEU A 17 -4.18 2.80 -7.45
N VAL A 18 -3.30 2.88 -8.45
CA VAL A 18 -3.21 4.08 -9.31
C VAL A 18 -4.50 4.29 -10.10
N LEU A 19 -5.13 3.22 -10.61
CA LEU A 19 -6.42 3.32 -11.30
C LEU A 19 -7.54 3.76 -10.36
N VAL A 20 -7.57 3.24 -9.13
CA VAL A 20 -8.53 3.67 -8.10
C VAL A 20 -8.32 5.14 -7.75
N ALA A 21 -7.08 5.57 -7.54
CA ALA A 21 -6.75 6.98 -7.28
C ALA A 21 -7.20 7.89 -8.43
N ALA A 22 -6.94 7.49 -9.68
CA ALA A 22 -7.40 8.23 -10.85
C ALA A 22 -8.93 8.31 -10.93
N ALA A 23 -9.62 7.20 -10.67
CA ALA A 23 -11.09 7.17 -10.64
C ALA A 23 -11.64 8.08 -9.56
N LEU A 24 -11.07 8.05 -8.34
CA LEU A 24 -11.45 8.94 -7.25
C LEU A 24 -11.26 10.40 -7.66
N LEU A 25 -10.10 10.78 -8.21
CA LEU A 25 -9.86 12.16 -8.67
C LEU A 25 -10.83 12.62 -9.77
N LEU A 26 -11.26 11.72 -10.66
CA LEU A 26 -12.21 12.03 -11.73
C LEU A 26 -13.65 12.15 -11.23
N LEU A 27 -14.00 11.43 -10.17
CA LEU A 27 -15.34 11.40 -9.57
C LEU A 27 -15.49 12.39 -8.41
N SER A 28 -14.39 12.82 -7.81
CA SER A 28 -14.38 13.72 -6.67
C SER A 28 -14.85 15.12 -7.05
N ARG A 29 -15.50 15.75 -6.07
CA ARG A 29 -15.84 17.17 -6.13
C ARG A 29 -14.56 18.03 -6.16
N PRO A 30 -14.66 19.31 -6.55
CA PRO A 30 -13.51 20.21 -6.53
C PRO A 30 -12.80 20.17 -5.17
N LEU A 31 -11.47 20.31 -5.17
CA LEU A 31 -10.59 20.20 -3.99
C LEU A 31 -11.11 20.94 -2.75
N LEU A 32 -11.75 22.10 -2.96
CA LEU A 32 -12.27 22.97 -1.91
C LEU A 32 -13.51 22.40 -1.19
N GLU A 33 -14.24 21.49 -1.85
CA GLU A 33 -15.47 20.89 -1.31
C GLU A 33 -15.22 19.56 -0.59
N ALA A 34 -14.18 18.82 -1.01
CA ALA A 34 -13.88 17.48 -0.49
C ALA A 34 -12.38 17.26 -0.29
N PRO A 35 -11.72 18.00 0.62
CA PRO A 35 -10.27 17.90 0.83
C PRO A 35 -9.83 16.52 1.34
N MET A 36 -10.69 15.82 2.08
CA MET A 36 -10.41 14.48 2.58
C MET A 36 -10.35 13.44 1.45
N GLU A 37 -11.33 13.45 0.54
CA GLU A 37 -11.37 12.52 -0.62
C GLU A 37 -10.14 12.72 -1.52
N PHE A 38 -9.77 13.98 -1.76
CA PHE A 38 -8.58 14.30 -2.53
C PHE A 38 -7.30 13.82 -1.85
N GLY A 39 -7.18 14.04 -0.54
CA GLY A 39 -6.07 13.52 0.26
C GLY A 39 -5.97 12.00 0.17
N GLN A 40 -7.09 11.29 0.28
CA GLN A 40 -7.14 9.83 0.13
C GLN A 40 -6.72 9.37 -1.25
N ALA A 41 -7.20 10.01 -2.32
CA ALA A 41 -6.82 9.68 -3.67
C ALA A 41 -5.30 9.83 -3.88
N ILE A 42 -4.68 10.87 -3.32
CA ILE A 42 -3.22 11.03 -3.32
C ILE A 42 -2.55 9.88 -2.56
N VAL A 43 -3.02 9.53 -1.36
CA VAL A 43 -2.42 8.45 -0.57
C VAL A 43 -2.51 7.10 -1.28
N PHE A 44 -3.66 6.78 -1.90
CA PHE A 44 -3.81 5.59 -2.74
C PHE A 44 -2.87 5.62 -3.96
N GLY A 45 -2.73 6.77 -4.61
CA GLY A 45 -1.81 6.96 -5.71
C GLY A 45 -0.36 6.71 -5.30
N LEU A 46 0.07 7.28 -4.17
CA LEU A 46 1.42 7.08 -3.63
C LEU A 46 1.67 5.63 -3.22
N ALA A 47 0.70 4.98 -2.56
CA ALA A 47 0.78 3.56 -2.24
C ALA A 47 0.97 2.72 -3.51
N GLY A 48 0.18 3.02 -4.55
CA GLY A 48 0.28 2.35 -5.84
C GLY A 48 1.62 2.57 -6.55
N VAL A 49 2.16 3.79 -6.49
CA VAL A 49 3.49 4.11 -7.02
C VAL A 49 4.57 3.32 -6.30
N PHE A 50 4.53 3.21 -4.97
CA PHE A 50 5.52 2.44 -4.22
C PHE A 50 5.48 0.94 -4.56
N ASP A 51 4.29 0.39 -4.74
CA ASP A 51 4.13 -1.01 -5.17
C ASP A 51 4.60 -1.24 -6.63
N ILE A 52 4.43 -0.25 -7.52
CA ILE A 52 5.01 -0.30 -8.88
C ILE A 52 6.54 -0.23 -8.80
N VAL A 53 7.11 0.66 -7.97
CA VAL A 53 8.56 0.74 -7.79
C VAL A 53 9.11 -0.59 -7.25
N ALA A 54 8.44 -1.20 -6.27
CA ALA A 54 8.79 -2.53 -5.76
C ALA A 54 8.80 -3.61 -6.85
N ALA A 55 7.90 -3.52 -7.82
CA ALA A 55 7.81 -4.46 -8.93
C ALA A 55 8.90 -4.30 -9.98
N THR A 56 9.47 -3.11 -10.12
CA THR A 56 10.47 -2.79 -11.16
C THR A 56 11.90 -2.91 -10.65
N ASP A 57 12.83 -3.36 -11.51
CA ASP A 57 14.27 -3.27 -11.25
C ASP A 57 14.78 -1.88 -11.63
N THR A 58 14.91 -1.00 -10.64
CA THR A 58 15.40 0.37 -10.81
C THR A 58 16.54 0.67 -9.83
N ARG A 59 17.27 1.78 -10.06
CA ARG A 59 18.27 2.28 -9.09
C ARG A 59 17.71 2.54 -7.69
N LEU A 60 16.38 2.68 -7.55
CA LEU A 60 15.70 2.84 -6.27
C LEU A 60 15.56 1.51 -5.54
N THR A 61 15.26 0.42 -6.25
CA THR A 61 15.26 -0.94 -5.67
C THR A 61 16.68 -1.45 -5.37
N ASP A 62 17.69 -0.89 -6.04
CA ASP A 62 19.09 -1.14 -5.70
C ASP A 62 19.52 -0.46 -4.38
N ARG A 63 18.86 0.64 -3.98
CA ARG A 63 19.13 1.37 -2.74
C ARG A 63 18.29 0.89 -1.56
N TRP A 64 17.03 0.57 -1.80
CA TRP A 64 16.07 0.07 -0.82
C TRP A 64 15.43 -1.18 -1.39
N ALA A 65 15.38 -2.28 -0.63
CA ALA A 65 14.94 -3.55 -1.19
C ALA A 65 13.46 -3.47 -1.64
N TRP A 66 13.10 -4.27 -2.64
CA TRP A 66 11.75 -4.28 -3.22
C TRP A 66 10.64 -4.45 -2.17
N TYR A 67 10.88 -5.27 -1.15
CA TYR A 67 9.91 -5.50 -0.07
C TYR A 67 9.74 -4.30 0.86
N GLN A 68 10.76 -3.44 1.02
CA GLN A 68 10.65 -2.20 1.81
C GLN A 68 9.77 -1.18 1.10
N TRP A 69 9.88 -1.09 -0.23
CA TRP A 69 8.98 -0.28 -1.06
C TRP A 69 7.54 -0.78 -0.98
N SER A 70 7.31 -2.08 -1.08
CA SER A 70 5.97 -2.64 -0.90
C SER A 70 5.47 -2.48 0.54
N GLY A 71 6.37 -2.51 1.53
CA GLY A 71 6.05 -2.21 2.92
C GLY A 71 5.52 -0.78 3.12
N LEU A 72 6.14 0.21 2.48
CA LEU A 72 5.63 1.59 2.46
C LEU A 72 4.24 1.67 1.82
N GLY A 73 4.02 0.96 0.70
CA GLY A 73 2.71 0.85 0.06
C GLY A 73 1.64 0.33 1.02
N ASN A 74 1.95 -0.77 1.73
CA ASN A 74 1.04 -1.36 2.71
C ASN A 74 0.73 -0.44 3.89
N ILE A 75 1.70 0.32 4.40
CA ILE A 75 1.46 1.30 5.47
C ILE A 75 0.49 2.38 5.00
N LEU A 76 0.75 2.98 3.83
CA LEU A 76 -0.11 4.03 3.28
C LEU A 76 -1.52 3.51 3.02
N LEU A 77 -1.64 2.32 2.44
CA LEU A 77 -2.93 1.69 2.15
C LEU A 77 -3.69 1.40 3.44
N GLY A 78 -3.02 0.82 4.45
CA GLY A 78 -3.62 0.49 5.73
C GLY A 78 -4.12 1.71 6.51
N LEU A 79 -3.50 2.88 6.31
CA LEU A 79 -3.98 4.15 6.87
C LEU A 79 -5.12 4.77 6.06
N ALA A 80 -5.08 4.67 4.73
CA ALA A 80 -6.08 5.27 3.85
C ALA A 80 -7.43 4.52 3.86
N PHE A 81 -7.38 3.19 3.96
CA PHE A 81 -8.55 2.33 3.81
C PHE A 81 -9.64 2.59 4.86
N PRO A 82 -9.35 2.65 6.17
CA PRO A 82 -10.36 2.90 7.20
C PRO A 82 -10.99 4.28 7.07
N LEU A 83 -10.20 5.28 6.69
CA LEU A 83 -10.66 6.66 6.51
C LEU A 83 -11.74 6.77 5.44
N SER A 84 -11.81 5.83 4.50
CA SER A 84 -12.79 5.85 3.40
C SER A 84 -14.22 5.53 3.89
N PHE A 85 -14.37 5.03 5.12
CA PHE A 85 -15.63 4.55 5.66
C PHE A 85 -16.05 5.21 6.97
N VAL A 86 -15.29 6.21 7.46
CA VAL A 86 -15.59 6.90 8.72
C VAL A 86 -16.93 7.62 8.67
N ASP A 87 -17.27 8.26 7.55
CA ASP A 87 -18.49 9.06 7.40
C ASP A 87 -19.61 8.38 6.58
N THR A 88 -19.27 7.30 5.87
CA THR A 88 -20.14 6.66 4.85
C THR A 88 -20.40 5.18 5.12
N GLY A 89 -19.67 4.55 6.05
CA GLY A 89 -19.75 3.12 6.35
C GLY A 89 -20.67 2.80 7.53
N GLY A 90 -21.27 1.61 7.51
CA GLY A 90 -21.83 1.01 8.72
C GLY A 90 -20.72 0.60 9.69
N LEU A 91 -21.01 0.60 11.01
CA LEU A 91 -20.03 0.31 12.07
C LEU A 91 -19.24 -0.99 11.82
N LEU A 92 -19.90 -2.04 11.31
CA LEU A 92 -19.26 -3.31 10.98
C LEU A 92 -18.21 -3.16 9.86
N LEU A 93 -18.49 -2.37 8.83
CA LEU A 93 -17.57 -2.11 7.73
C LEU A 93 -16.37 -1.30 8.22
N LEU A 94 -16.61 -0.31 9.09
CA LEU A 94 -15.55 0.45 9.75
C LEU A 94 -14.65 -0.47 10.59
N VAL A 95 -15.22 -1.36 11.40
CA VAL A 95 -14.42 -2.32 12.19
C VAL A 95 -13.58 -3.22 11.30
N VAL A 96 -14.16 -3.81 10.25
CA VAL A 96 -13.44 -4.68 9.32
C VAL A 96 -12.31 -3.93 8.62
N THR A 97 -12.56 -2.71 8.17
CA THR A 97 -11.55 -1.90 7.46
C THR A 97 -10.46 -1.39 8.39
N VAL A 98 -10.78 -1.03 9.64
CA VAL A 98 -9.79 -0.70 10.68
C VAL A 98 -8.91 -1.90 10.99
N VAL A 99 -9.48 -3.08 11.22
CA VAL A 99 -8.71 -4.29 11.51
C VAL A 99 -7.81 -4.66 10.33
N GLY A 100 -8.38 -4.69 9.11
CA GLY A 100 -7.61 -4.97 7.90
C GLY A 100 -6.51 -3.93 7.63
N GLY A 101 -6.82 -2.65 7.86
CA GLY A 101 -5.88 -1.55 7.72
C GLY A 101 -4.72 -1.65 8.71
N LEU A 102 -4.99 -1.96 9.98
CA LEU A 102 -3.97 -2.22 10.99
C LEU A 102 -3.10 -3.43 10.63
N SER A 103 -3.69 -4.52 10.11
CA SER A 103 -2.92 -5.69 9.64
C SER A 103 -1.97 -5.32 8.51
N LEU A 104 -2.41 -4.48 7.56
CA LEU A 104 -1.58 -3.97 6.47
C LEU A 104 -0.45 -3.08 6.99
N VAL A 105 -0.74 -2.18 7.93
CA VAL A 105 0.28 -1.33 8.56
C VAL A 105 1.31 -2.20 9.26
N MET A 106 0.91 -3.18 10.08
CA MET A 106 1.86 -4.07 10.76
C MET A 106 2.70 -4.87 9.77
N THR A 107 2.09 -5.39 8.71
CA THR A 107 2.81 -6.09 7.63
C THR A 107 3.81 -5.17 6.94
N GLY A 108 3.41 -3.92 6.67
CA GLY A 108 4.26 -2.94 6.02
C GLY A 108 5.43 -2.50 6.90
N VAL A 109 5.19 -2.30 8.20
CA VAL A 109 6.24 -2.00 9.20
C VAL A 109 7.22 -3.17 9.32
N ASP A 110 6.71 -4.40 9.37
CA ASP A 110 7.54 -5.60 9.40
C ASP A 110 8.43 -5.69 8.15
N MET A 111 7.89 -5.48 6.96
CA MET A 111 8.69 -5.44 5.73
C MET A 111 9.69 -4.29 5.70
N LEU A 112 9.32 -3.12 6.20
CA LEU A 112 10.15 -1.91 6.15
C LEU A 112 11.32 -1.95 7.14
N VAL A 113 11.04 -2.29 8.40
CA VAL A 113 11.98 -2.22 9.53
C VAL A 113 12.61 -3.58 9.80
N TYR A 114 11.80 -4.62 9.90
CA TYR A 114 12.21 -5.97 10.31
C TYR A 114 12.45 -6.90 9.12
N HIS A 115 12.39 -6.38 7.89
CA HIS A 115 12.68 -7.13 6.68
C HIS A 115 11.78 -8.38 6.52
N GLY A 116 10.56 -8.36 7.05
CA GLY A 116 9.63 -9.48 6.94
C GLY A 116 9.82 -10.59 7.98
N GLU A 117 10.73 -10.42 8.95
CA GLU A 117 11.08 -11.45 9.94
C GLU A 117 9.86 -11.97 10.72
N TYR A 118 8.89 -11.12 11.05
CA TYR A 118 7.75 -11.51 11.87
C TYR A 118 6.54 -11.99 11.08
N THR A 119 6.35 -11.54 9.84
CA THR A 119 5.19 -11.92 9.02
C THR A 119 5.48 -12.98 7.97
N ARG A 120 6.76 -13.25 7.66
CA ARG A 120 7.14 -14.16 6.57
C ARG A 120 7.99 -15.36 6.97
N GLU A 121 8.11 -15.64 8.28
CA GLU A 121 8.86 -16.77 8.88
C GLU A 121 10.39 -16.72 8.62
N ASP A 122 10.81 -16.29 7.42
CA ASP A 122 12.18 -16.03 7.04
C ASP A 122 12.39 -14.53 6.74
N ARG A 123 13.50 -13.99 7.25
CA ARG A 123 13.94 -12.63 6.98
C ARG A 123 14.24 -12.47 5.50
N LEU A 124 13.64 -11.48 4.85
CA LEU A 124 13.87 -11.19 3.45
C LEU A 124 15.25 -10.54 3.30
N ASP A 125 16.22 -11.31 2.83
CA ASP A 125 17.52 -10.77 2.47
C ASP A 125 17.49 -10.12 1.09
N ARG A 126 18.27 -9.04 0.95
CA ARG A 126 18.37 -8.21 -0.26
C ARG A 126 18.81 -8.99 -1.50
N ASN A 127 19.46 -10.13 -1.28
CA ASN A 127 19.80 -11.13 -2.28
C ASN A 127 19.06 -12.40 -1.85
N GLY A 128 17.95 -12.76 -2.49
CA GLY A 128 17.12 -13.87 -2.05
C GLY A 128 17.93 -15.12 -1.65
N ALA A 129 17.91 -15.41 -0.36
CA ALA A 129 18.16 -16.70 0.24
C ALA A 129 16.98 -16.93 1.20
#